data_AF-A0A2A7A520-F1
#
_entry.id   AF-A0A2A7A520-F1
#
_cell.length_a   1.000
_cell.length_b   1.000
_cell.length_c   1.000
_cell.angle_alpha   90.00
_cell.angle_beta   90.00
_cell.angle_gamma   90.00
#
_symmetry.space_group_name_H-M   'P 1'
#
loop_
_entity.id
_entity.type
_entity.pdbx_description
1 polymer ?
#
loop_
_entity_poly.entity_id
_entity_poly.type
_entity_poly.pdbx_seq_one_letter_code
_entity_poly.pdbx_strand_id
1 'polypeptide(L)'
;MKPWVPEVCSSQPEELQIIGPETYIQRRNITAVEHPEQDGTPAYTDYKCESREITFSEYQMLASITEIDTSKAIDDYTMQLIEQGVL
;
A
#
# COMPACT_ATOMS: atom_id res chain seq x y z
N MET A 1 12.07 4.30 -10.38
CA MET A 1 11.48 3.45 -9.33
C MET A 1 12.19 2.11 -9.26
N LYS A 2 12.66 1.75 -8.06
CA LYS A 2 13.23 0.42 -7.81
C LYS A 2 12.14 -0.67 -7.88
N PRO A 3 12.50 -1.91 -8.26
CA PRO A 3 11.56 -3.03 -8.22
C PRO A 3 11.14 -3.33 -6.78
N TRP A 4 9.98 -3.96 -6.65
CA TRP A 4 9.49 -4.50 -5.39
C TRP A 4 10.27 -5.75 -5.00
N VAL A 5 10.61 -5.85 -3.71
CA VAL A 5 11.36 -6.97 -3.14
C VAL A 5 10.51 -7.60 -2.04
N PRO A 6 10.37 -8.93 -1.99
CA PRO A 6 9.67 -9.58 -0.90
C PRO A 6 10.45 -9.41 0.42
N GLU A 7 9.73 -9.03 1.48
CA GLU A 7 10.23 -8.79 2.84
C GLU A 7 9.34 -9.56 3.83
N VAL A 8 9.97 -10.12 4.86
CA VAL A 8 9.27 -10.78 5.97
C VAL A 8 9.59 -10.03 7.25
N CYS A 9 8.55 -9.61 7.97
CA CYS A 9 8.65 -8.84 9.20
C CYS A 9 7.98 -9.62 10.34
N SER A 10 8.62 -9.65 11.51
CA SER A 10 8.03 -10.28 12.72
C SER A 10 6.93 -9.44 13.38
N SER A 11 6.64 -8.25 12.85
CA SER A 11 5.59 -7.35 13.31
C SER A 11 5.02 -6.62 12.12
N GLN A 12 3.77 -6.16 12.22
CA GLN A 12 3.10 -5.47 11.13
C GLN A 12 3.90 -4.21 10.75
N PRO A 13 4.47 -4.13 9.53
CA PRO A 13 5.24 -2.98 9.14
C PRO A 13 4.34 -1.84 8.66
N GLU A 14 4.86 -0.61 8.68
CA GLU A 14 4.17 0.54 8.09
C GLU A 14 4.27 0.53 6.56
N GLU A 15 3.20 0.94 5.88
CA GLU A 15 3.14 1.06 4.42
C GLU A 15 4.11 2.12 3.87
N LEU A 16 4.43 3.14 4.66
CA LEU A 16 5.41 4.16 4.30
C LEU A 16 6.28 4.48 5.50
N GLN A 17 7.60 4.34 5.35
CA GLN A 17 8.56 4.63 6.40
C GLN A 17 9.63 5.59 5.87
N ILE A 18 9.99 6.61 6.67
CA ILE A 18 11.07 7.55 6.34
C ILE A 18 12.38 7.00 6.91
N ILE A 19 13.37 6.76 6.05
CA ILE A 19 14.69 6.25 6.46
C ILE A 19 15.81 7.28 6.27
N GLY A 20 15.53 8.39 5.58
CA GLY A 20 16.46 9.49 5.35
C GLY A 20 15.74 10.77 4.92
N PRO A 21 16.46 11.88 4.75
CA PRO A 21 15.86 13.19 4.46
C PRO A 21 15.03 13.22 3.18
N GLU A 22 15.36 12.39 2.17
CA GLU A 22 14.60 12.28 0.92
C GLU A 22 14.39 10.81 0.51
N THR A 23 14.49 9.89 1.46
CA THR A 23 14.47 8.45 1.19
C THR A 23 13.41 7.77 2.04
N TYR A 24 12.52 7.06 1.36
CA TYR A 24 11.38 6.38 1.94
C TYR A 24 11.44 4.90 1.56
N ILE A 25 10.95 4.05 2.45
CA ILE A 25 10.60 2.68 2.14
C ILE A 25 9.09 2.65 1.99
N GLN A 26 8.64 2.26 0.81
CA GLN A 26 7.24 1.95 0.57
C GLN A 26 7.05 0.45 0.68
N ARG A 27 6.01 0.03 1.42
CA ARG A 27 5.59 -1.35 1.54
C ARG A 27 4.16 -1.51 1.04
N ARG A 28 3.87 -2.65 0.42
CA ARG A 28 2.52 -3.02 -0.02
C ARG A 28 2.27 -4.51 0.20
N ASN A 29 1.02 -4.92 0.01
CA ASN A 29 0.60 -6.32 0.10
C ASN A 29 0.95 -6.96 1.47
N ILE A 30 0.81 -6.19 2.55
CA ILE A 30 1.11 -6.64 3.92
C ILE A 30 0.08 -7.69 4.32
N THR A 31 0.55 -8.93 4.51
CA THR A 31 -0.30 -10.08 4.81
C THR A 31 0.23 -10.79 6.05
N ALA A 32 -0.62 -11.01 7.05
CA ALA A 32 -0.30 -11.81 8.22
C ALA A 32 -0.29 -13.30 7.86
N VAL A 33 0.73 -14.01 8.32
CA VAL A 33 0.92 -15.45 8.17
C VAL A 33 1.00 -16.03 9.57
N GLU A 34 -0.08 -16.68 9.98
CA GLU A 34 -0.18 -17.35 11.26
C GLU A 34 0.49 -18.72 11.18
N HIS A 35 1.44 -18.96 12.09
CA HIS A 35 2.11 -20.24 12.26
C HIS A 35 1.59 -20.89 13.55
N PRO A 36 0.83 -21.99 13.47
CA PRO A 36 0.32 -22.67 14.66
C PRO A 36 1.45 -23.31 15.45
N GLU A 37 1.20 -23.57 16.74
CA GLU A 37 2.12 -24.32 17.58
C GLU A 37 2.32 -25.72 16.99
N GLN A 38 3.58 -26.08 16.73
CA GLN A 38 3.93 -27.38 16.19
C GLN A 38 5.26 -27.86 16.81
N ASP A 39 5.29 -29.12 17.25
CA ASP A 39 6.48 -29.80 17.77
C ASP A 39 7.23 -29.01 18.87
N GLY A 40 6.49 -28.36 19.79
CA GLY A 40 7.06 -27.58 20.89
C GLY A 40 7.55 -26.17 20.51
N THR A 41 7.33 -25.75 19.27
CA THR A 41 7.53 -24.36 18.84
C THR A 41 6.26 -23.56 19.09
N PRO A 42 6.28 -22.48 19.89
CA PRO A 42 5.08 -21.71 20.18
C PRO A 42 4.50 -21.09 18.91
N ALA A 43 3.18 -20.87 18.89
CA ALA A 43 2.54 -20.16 17.80
C ALA A 43 3.13 -18.75 17.63
N TYR A 44 3.39 -18.35 16.39
CA TYR A 44 3.89 -17.02 16.05
C TYR A 44 3.23 -16.51 14.77
N THR A 45 3.24 -15.20 14.57
CA THR A 45 2.70 -14.56 13.37
C THR A 45 3.79 -13.74 12.72
N ASP A 46 4.06 -14.03 11.45
CA ASP A 46 4.93 -13.21 10.61
C ASP A 46 4.08 -12.41 9.62
N TYR A 47 4.64 -11.32 9.11
CA TYR A 47 4.03 -10.48 8.09
C TYR A 47 4.86 -10.56 6.83
N LYS A 48 4.25 -10.99 5.73
CA LYS A 48 4.86 -10.93 4.40
C LYS A 48 4.42 -9.65 3.72
N CYS A 49 5.36 -8.91 3.16
CA CYS A 49 5.09 -7.72 2.37
C CYS A 49 6.05 -7.61 1.19
N GLU A 50 5.76 -6.71 0.28
CA GLU A 50 6.73 -6.25 -0.72
C GLU A 50 7.21 -4.87 -0.32
N SER A 51 8.53 -4.65 -0.28
CA SER A 51 9.13 -3.34 -0.01
C SER A 51 9.91 -2.83 -1.22
N ARG A 52 9.98 -1.50 -1.34
CA ARG A 52 10.89 -0.82 -2.27
C ARG A 52 11.34 0.51 -1.68
N GLU A 53 12.56 0.90 -2.01
CA GLU A 53 13.04 2.24 -1.71
C GLU A 53 12.59 3.21 -2.80
N ILE A 54 12.03 4.35 -2.37
CA ILE A 54 11.61 5.45 -3.23
C ILE A 54 12.17 6.76 -2.69
N THR A 55 12.40 7.70 -3.60
CA THR A 55 12.73 9.08 -3.24
C THR A 55 11.49 9.88 -2.86
N PHE A 56 11.68 11.02 -2.19
CA PHE A 56 10.59 11.96 -1.90
C PHE A 56 9.81 12.36 -3.16
N SER A 57 10.52 12.66 -4.25
CA SER A 57 9.90 13.06 -5.52
C SER A 57 9.06 11.93 -6.14
N GLU A 58 9.53 10.68 -6.06
CA GLU A 58 8.75 9.52 -6.49
C GLU A 58 7.50 9.32 -5.62
N TYR A 59 7.60 9.53 -4.30
CA TYR A 59 6.44 9.50 -3.41
C TYR A 59 5.40 10.57 -3.79
N GLN A 60 5.83 11.81 -4.00
CA GLN A 60 4.92 12.90 -4.41
C GLN A 60 4.26 12.61 -5.75
N MET A 61 5.00 12.09 -6.73
CA MET A 61 4.45 11.71 -8.02
C MET A 61 3.37 10.63 -7.90
N LEU A 62 3.61 9.60 -7.07
CA LEU A 62 2.61 8.55 -6.80
C LEU A 62 1.36 9.11 -6.13
N ALA A 63 1.52 9.95 -5.11
CA ALA A 63 0.41 10.56 -4.40
C ALA A 63 -0.48 11.39 -5.34
N SER A 64 0.14 12.18 -6.23
CA SER A 64 -0.60 12.95 -7.23
C SER A 64 -1.35 12.07 -8.25
N ILE A 65 -0.80 10.92 -8.65
CA ILE A 65 -1.51 9.96 -9.52
C ILE A 65 -2.74 9.40 -8.80
N THR A 66 -2.63 9.05 -7.52
CA THR A 66 -3.76 8.55 -6.72
C THR A 66 -4.86 9.61 -6.60
N GLU A 67 -4.50 10.87 -6.38
CA GLU A 67 -5.49 11.97 -6.35
C GLU A 67 -6.20 12.16 -7.69
N ILE A 68 -5.48 12.09 -8.83
CA ILE A 68 -6.07 12.18 -10.18
C ILE A 68 -6.99 10.99 -10.49
N ASP A 69 -6.63 9.78 -10.05
CA ASP A 69 -7.45 8.58 -10.27
C ASP A 69 -8.78 8.68 -9.51
N THR A 70 -8.74 9.16 -8.25
CA THR A 70 -9.96 9.38 -7.45
C THR A 70 -10.87 10.48 -8.01
N SER A 71 -10.31 11.56 -8.59
CA SER A 71 -11.16 12.60 -9.22
C SER A 71 -11.85 12.06 -10.47
N LYS A 72 -11.17 11.24 -11.27
CA LYS A 72 -11.73 10.66 -12.49
C LYS A 72 -12.85 9.64 -12.21
N ALA A 73 -12.79 8.94 -11.07
CA ALA A 73 -13.86 8.03 -10.63
C ALA A 73 -15.14 8.77 -10.16
N ILE A 74 -15.03 10.01 -9.70
CA ILE A 74 -16.19 10.82 -9.29
C ILE A 74 -16.95 11.39 -10.50
N ASP A 75 -16.25 11.71 -11.59
CA ASP A 75 -16.87 12.20 -12.83
C ASP A 75 -17.79 11.15 -13.48
N ASP A 76 -17.45 9.85 -13.41
CA ASP A 76 -18.28 8.77 -13.98
C ASP A 76 -19.58 8.54 -13.17
N TYR A 77 -19.55 8.73 -11.84
CA TYR A 77 -20.74 8.56 -10.99
C TYR A 77 -21.73 9.74 -11.09
N THR A 78 -21.25 10.94 -11.42
CA THR A 78 -22.11 12.14 -11.53
C THR A 78 -22.84 12.20 -12.87
N MET A 79 -22.33 11.54 -13.91
CA MET A 79 -22.95 11.57 -15.25
C MET A 79 -24.15 10.60 -15.38
N GLN A 80 -24.22 9.54 -14.57
CA GLN A 80 -25.39 8.62 -14.56
C GLN A 80 -26.67 9.25 -13.96
N LEU A 81 -26.55 10.26 -13.09
CA LEU A 81 -27.72 10.89 -12.46
C LEU A 81 -28.41 11.94 -13.35
N ILE A 82 -27.77 12.39 -14.42
CA ILE A 82 -28.35 13.36 -15.36
C ILE A 82 -29.20 12.67 -16.44
N GLU A 83 -28.94 11.40 -16.77
CA GLU A 83 -29.73 10.66 -17.77
C GLU A 83 -31.07 10.10 -17.25
N GLN A 84 -31.32 10.08 -15.93
CA GLN A 84 -32.61 9.62 -15.39
C GLN A 84 -33.65 10.72 -15.15
N GLY A 85 -33.37 11.98 -15.49
CA GLY A 85 -34.40 13.02 -15.68
C GLY A 85 -35.47 13.12 -14.58
N VAL A 86 -35.06 13.31 -13.32
CA VAL A 86 -36.00 13.66 -12.23
C VAL A 86 -35.62 15.03 -11.69
N LEU A 87 -36.24 16.06 -12.26
CA LEU A 87 -36.46 17.38 -11.65
C LEU A 87 -37.88 17.84 -12.02
#